data_AF-A0A2K3JL30-F1
#
_entry.id   AF-A0A2K3JL30-F1
#
_cell.length_a   1.000
_cell.length_b   1.000
_cell.length_c   1.000
_cell.angle_alpha   90.00
_cell.angle_beta   90.00
_cell.angle_gamma   90.00
#
_symmetry.space_group_name_H-M   'P 1'
#
loop_
_entity.id
_entity.type
_entity.pdbx_description
1 polymer ?
#
loop_
_entity_poly.entity_id
_entity_poly.type
_entity_poly.pdbx_seq_one_letter_code
_entity_poly.pdbx_strand_id
1 'polypeptide(L)'
;MRKFLVPRACIENVSVVQSEAEVEEAPPNVVNEFNSNEIVRDPGLRKQIYEYALNIQDQVRRAYILKGPTQPILENFPGTQFAREPRIRAFCKSWFKSYTWIEYSEFKDAAYCFHCFLFKQPGRVEHFGYEVFTKGGYKNWKSASNGLKDHVGGHGSMHNSCMKHYDDYNNQRQSIETQGMAFRGHNESLTSLNKGNFREIVDWVKSNNEQVRDAFDRCAKDCTMICSDIQKDFATSCAHEVIK
;
A
#
# COMPACT_ATOMS: atom_id res chain seq x y z
N MET A 1 -20.66 54.78 -38.83
CA MET A 1 -19.53 55.57 -39.36
C MET A 1 -19.32 56.80 -38.50
N ARG A 2 -18.21 56.90 -37.76
CA ARG A 2 -17.45 58.14 -37.49
C ARG A 2 -16.18 57.73 -36.72
N LYS A 3 -15.03 58.01 -37.35
CA LYS A 3 -13.65 57.73 -36.94
C LYS A 3 -13.19 58.84 -35.99
N PHE A 4 -12.35 58.55 -35.00
CA PHE A 4 -11.30 59.47 -34.48
C PHE A 4 -10.21 58.61 -33.81
N LEU A 5 -9.13 58.25 -34.50
CA LEU A 5 -7.85 58.97 -34.60
C LEU A 5 -7.17 59.22 -33.24
N VAL A 6 -6.16 58.39 -32.99
CA VAL A 6 -5.07 58.57 -32.03
C VAL A 6 -4.08 59.61 -32.57
N PRO A 7 -3.48 60.46 -31.71
CA PRO A 7 -2.15 61.00 -31.96
C PRO A 7 -1.08 60.37 -31.05
N ARG A 8 0.11 60.23 -31.62
CA ARG A 8 1.26 59.45 -31.13
C ARG A 8 2.39 60.40 -30.71
N ALA A 9 2.98 60.09 -29.55
CA ALA A 9 4.37 60.31 -29.10
C ALA A 9 4.93 61.73 -28.85
N CYS A 10 5.57 61.88 -27.68
CA CYS A 10 6.99 62.23 -27.56
C CYS A 10 7.60 61.41 -26.39
N ILE A 11 8.80 60.88 -26.62
CA ILE A 11 9.62 60.01 -25.76
C ILE A 11 10.69 60.88 -25.06
N GLU A 12 11.14 60.40 -23.89
CA GLU A 12 12.40 60.66 -23.14
C GLU A 12 12.06 60.95 -21.65
N ASN A 13 12.56 60.27 -20.62
CA ASN A 13 13.85 59.60 -20.47
C ASN A 13 13.78 58.35 -19.57
N VAL A 14 14.75 57.49 -19.81
CA VAL A 14 15.07 56.24 -19.15
C VAL A 14 15.58 56.47 -17.73
N SER A 15 15.01 55.75 -16.76
CA SER A 15 15.75 55.28 -15.58
C SER A 15 15.37 53.83 -15.31
N VAL A 16 16.23 52.93 -15.79
CA VAL A 16 16.28 51.52 -15.45
C VAL A 16 16.58 51.39 -13.95
N VAL A 17 15.67 50.80 -13.18
CA VAL A 17 16.01 50.02 -11.98
C VAL A 17 15.06 48.81 -11.95
N GLN A 18 15.64 47.62 -12.17
CA GLN A 18 15.00 46.32 -11.95
C GLN A 18 15.09 45.96 -10.47
N SER A 19 14.00 45.42 -9.90
CA SER A 19 13.93 44.46 -8.77
C SER A 19 12.53 44.60 -8.14
N GLU A 20 11.70 43.59 -7.93
CA GLU A 20 11.85 42.14 -7.93
C GLU A 20 10.46 41.56 -8.27
N ALA A 21 10.41 40.54 -9.12
CA ALA A 21 9.20 39.75 -9.30
C ALA A 21 8.99 38.93 -8.03
N GLU A 22 7.90 39.19 -7.33
CA GLU A 22 7.40 38.32 -6.28
C GLU A 22 6.97 37.01 -6.98
N VAL A 23 7.87 36.02 -6.95
CA VAL A 23 7.59 34.66 -7.40
C VAL A 23 6.61 34.09 -6.38
N GLU A 24 5.33 34.13 -6.71
CA GLU A 24 4.31 33.37 -6.01
C GLU A 24 4.68 31.89 -6.14
N GLU A 25 5.26 31.31 -5.09
CA GLU A 25 5.55 29.87 -5.09
C GLU A 25 4.22 29.11 -5.20
N ALA A 26 4.09 28.38 -6.31
CA ALA A 26 3.00 27.44 -6.50
C ALA A 26 2.92 26.49 -5.31
N PRO A 27 1.71 26.12 -4.85
CA PRO A 27 1.55 25.22 -3.71
C PRO A 27 2.27 23.90 -4.04
N PRO A 28 2.92 23.24 -3.06
CA PRO A 28 3.67 22.02 -3.30
C PRO A 28 2.69 20.90 -3.64
N ASN A 29 2.31 20.81 -4.91
CA ASN A 29 1.57 19.68 -5.45
C ASN A 29 2.60 18.62 -5.88
N VAL A 30 3.42 18.20 -4.91
CA VAL A 30 4.15 16.94 -5.03
C VAL A 30 3.15 15.87 -4.64
N VAL A 31 2.49 15.31 -5.64
CA VAL A 31 1.87 13.98 -5.49
C VAL A 31 3.01 13.10 -4.97
N ASN A 32 2.94 12.69 -3.70
CA ASN A 32 3.90 11.78 -3.08
C ASN A 32 3.89 10.48 -3.88
N GLU A 33 4.69 10.42 -4.93
CA GLU A 33 4.90 9.23 -5.73
C GLU A 33 5.55 8.20 -4.81
N PHE A 34 4.84 7.12 -4.54
CA PHE A 34 5.31 6.11 -3.61
C PHE A 34 6.50 5.37 -4.23
N ASN A 35 7.70 5.64 -3.72
CA ASN A 35 8.90 4.95 -4.15
C ASN A 35 8.97 3.55 -3.52
N SER A 36 8.65 2.52 -4.32
CA SER A 36 8.68 1.12 -3.88
C SER A 36 10.07 0.63 -3.45
N ASN A 37 11.15 1.28 -3.87
CA ASN A 37 12.52 0.90 -3.51
C ASN A 37 12.95 1.42 -2.14
N GLU A 38 12.27 2.44 -1.60
CA GLU A 38 12.58 3.03 -0.28
C GLU A 38 11.83 2.36 0.87
N ILE A 39 11.05 1.32 0.58
CA ILE A 39 10.23 0.65 1.58
C ILE A 39 11.08 -0.08 2.63
N VAL A 40 10.86 0.24 3.90
CA VAL A 40 11.56 -0.39 5.02
C VAL A 40 11.08 -1.84 5.15
N ARG A 41 12.00 -2.79 4.95
CA ARG A 41 11.73 -4.24 5.02
C ARG A 41 11.73 -4.80 6.44
N ASP A 42 12.54 -4.23 7.33
CA ASP A 42 12.64 -4.73 8.70
C ASP A 42 11.29 -4.57 9.41
N PRO A 43 10.67 -5.67 9.88
CA PRO A 43 9.31 -5.62 10.43
C PRO A 43 9.25 -4.86 11.76
N GLY A 44 10.38 -4.71 12.44
CA GLY A 44 10.50 -3.93 13.66
C GLY A 44 10.63 -2.42 13.43
N LEU A 45 11.07 -1.99 12.25
CA LEU A 45 11.30 -0.58 11.91
C LEU A 45 10.27 0.00 10.94
N ARG A 46 9.50 -0.85 10.24
CA ARG A 46 8.52 -0.39 9.24
C ARG A 46 7.29 0.29 9.87
N LYS A 47 6.74 1.27 9.14
CA LYS A 47 5.46 1.92 9.44
C LYS A 47 4.30 0.94 9.22
N GLN A 48 3.25 1.06 10.01
CA GLN A 48 2.03 0.25 9.80
C GLN A 48 1.31 0.69 8.53
N ILE A 49 0.60 -0.24 7.88
CA ILE A 49 -0.08 0.04 6.60
C ILE A 49 -1.11 1.17 6.75
N TYR A 50 -1.81 1.25 7.88
CA TYR A 50 -2.80 2.30 8.13
C TYR A 50 -2.20 3.69 8.35
N GLU A 51 -0.89 3.80 8.61
CA GLU A 51 -0.20 5.10 8.77
C GLU A 51 0.07 5.78 7.42
N TYR A 52 0.01 5.02 6.32
CA TYR A 52 0.13 5.58 4.97
C TYR A 52 -1.21 6.18 4.52
N ALA A 53 -1.15 7.19 3.64
CA ALA A 53 -2.33 7.78 3.04
C ALA A 53 -3.15 6.71 2.27
N LEU A 54 -4.48 6.79 2.34
CA LEU A 54 -5.40 5.73 1.86
C LEU A 54 -5.16 5.35 0.39
N ASN A 55 -4.81 6.32 -0.45
CA ASN A 55 -4.55 6.14 -1.88
C ASN A 55 -3.26 5.37 -2.20
N ILE A 56 -2.30 5.29 -1.25
CA ILE A 56 -1.02 4.60 -1.45
C ILE A 56 -0.92 3.28 -0.67
N GLN A 57 -1.84 2.99 0.27
CA GLN A 57 -1.78 1.78 1.10
C GLN A 57 -1.75 0.49 0.28
N ASP A 58 -2.50 0.45 -0.82
CA ASP A 58 -2.50 -0.69 -1.72
C ASP A 58 -1.15 -0.85 -2.43
N GLN A 59 -0.56 0.25 -2.93
CA GLN A 59 0.78 0.23 -3.54
C GLN A 59 1.85 -0.24 -2.54
N VAL A 60 1.75 0.20 -1.28
CA VAL A 60 2.62 -0.24 -0.18
C VAL A 60 2.48 -1.75 0.06
N ARG A 61 1.25 -2.29 0.10
CA ARG A 61 1.02 -3.74 0.21
C ARG A 61 1.68 -4.49 -0.95
N ARG A 62 1.51 -4.01 -2.19
CA ARG A 62 2.12 -4.62 -3.38
C ARG A 62 3.64 -4.66 -3.29
N ALA A 63 4.26 -3.56 -2.87
CA ALA A 63 5.71 -3.50 -2.72
C ALA A 63 6.22 -4.50 -1.67
N TYR A 64 5.52 -4.65 -0.53
CA TYR A 64 5.86 -5.69 0.45
C TYR A 64 5.67 -7.11 -0.10
N ILE A 65 4.55 -7.40 -0.77
CA ILE A 65 4.26 -8.71 -1.36
C ILE A 65 5.34 -9.09 -2.39
N LEU A 66 5.74 -8.14 -3.24
CA LEU A 66 6.79 -8.35 -4.23
C LEU A 66 8.15 -8.67 -3.60
N LYS A 67 8.48 -8.03 -2.47
CA LYS A 67 9.73 -8.29 -1.73
C LYS A 67 9.67 -9.57 -0.88
N GLY A 68 8.46 -10.05 -0.57
CA GLY A 68 8.21 -11.20 0.29
C GLY A 68 8.54 -10.94 1.77
N PRO A 69 8.28 -11.95 2.63
CA PRO A 69 8.55 -11.87 4.07
C PRO A 69 10.04 -11.68 4.35
N THR A 70 10.36 -10.82 5.33
CA THR A 70 11.75 -10.59 5.75
C THR A 70 12.26 -11.74 6.62
N GLN A 71 13.06 -12.63 6.01
CA GLN A 71 13.66 -13.80 6.64
C GLN A 71 15.19 -13.77 6.49
N PRO A 72 15.93 -13.12 7.40
CA PRO A 72 17.38 -12.98 7.28
C PRO A 72 18.10 -14.32 7.48
N ILE A 73 19.15 -14.54 6.69
CA ILE A 73 20.02 -15.71 6.78
C ILE A 73 21.14 -15.39 7.76
N LEU A 74 20.88 -15.62 9.05
CA LEU A 74 21.89 -15.48 10.09
C LEU A 74 22.53 -16.84 10.40
N GLU A 75 23.82 -16.80 10.74
CA GLU A 75 24.52 -17.95 11.32
C GLU A 75 24.05 -18.19 12.75
N ASN A 76 23.95 -17.13 13.54
CA ASN A 76 23.46 -17.15 14.91
C ASN A 76 22.46 -16.02 15.14
N PHE A 77 21.30 -16.34 15.72
CA PHE A 77 20.32 -15.34 16.13
C PHE A 77 20.68 -14.79 17.52
N PRO A 78 20.46 -13.49 17.77
CA PRO A 78 20.58 -12.89 19.10
C PRO A 78 19.87 -13.73 20.16
N GLY A 79 20.60 -13.99 21.24
CA GLY A 79 20.14 -14.82 22.32
C GLY A 79 19.86 -13.99 23.56
N THR A 80 18.67 -14.14 24.13
CA THR A 80 18.32 -13.51 25.41
C THR A 80 18.61 -14.49 26.54
N GLN A 81 19.37 -14.03 27.54
CA GLN A 81 19.56 -14.72 28.81
C GLN A 81 18.50 -14.22 29.80
N PHE A 82 17.62 -15.11 30.26
CA PHE A 82 16.67 -14.77 31.32
C PHE A 82 17.36 -14.94 32.67
N ALA A 83 17.15 -14.01 33.60
CA ALA A 83 17.86 -13.91 34.88
C ALA A 83 17.89 -15.20 35.74
N ARG A 84 17.00 -16.16 35.48
CA ARG A 84 16.90 -17.45 36.19
C ARG A 84 17.21 -18.68 35.33
N GLU A 85 17.57 -18.51 34.05
CA GLU A 85 17.87 -19.63 33.15
C GLU A 85 19.35 -19.64 32.72
N PRO A 86 20.07 -20.77 32.87
CA PRO A 86 21.46 -20.88 32.44
C PRO A 86 21.60 -20.96 30.92
N ARG A 87 20.52 -21.25 30.21
CA ARG A 87 20.53 -21.44 28.76
C ARG A 87 20.02 -20.19 28.06
N ILE A 88 20.82 -19.73 27.09
CA ILE A 88 20.43 -18.67 26.16
C ILE A 88 19.32 -19.20 25.26
N ARG A 89 18.30 -18.37 25.01
CA ARG A 89 17.21 -18.68 24.08
C ARG A 89 17.23 -17.66 22.96
N ALA A 90 17.10 -18.14 21.73
CA ALA A 90 17.11 -17.33 20.53
C ALA A 90 16.01 -17.79 19.57
N PHE A 91 15.75 -16.97 18.56
CA PHE A 91 14.95 -17.37 17.43
C PHE A 91 15.55 -18.60 16.71
N CYS A 92 14.72 -19.55 16.30
CA CYS A 92 15.18 -20.74 15.60
C CYS A 92 14.94 -20.63 14.10
N LYS A 93 16.02 -20.67 13.30
CA LYS A 93 15.97 -20.60 11.82
C LYS A 93 15.05 -21.64 11.19
N SER A 94 14.89 -22.81 11.81
CA SER A 94 14.00 -23.86 11.29
C SER A 94 12.54 -23.43 11.25
N TRP A 95 12.13 -22.45 12.08
CA TRP A 95 10.77 -21.91 12.05
C TRP A 95 10.41 -21.24 10.73
N PHE A 96 11.38 -20.70 9.98
CA PHE A 96 11.10 -20.19 8.63
C PHE A 96 10.59 -21.28 7.68
N LYS A 97 11.03 -22.54 7.87
CA LYS A 97 10.54 -23.68 7.08
C LYS A 97 9.16 -24.14 7.50
N SER A 98 8.89 -24.11 8.82
CA SER A 98 7.60 -24.55 9.37
C SER A 98 6.49 -23.51 9.21
N TYR A 99 6.85 -22.23 9.21
CA TYR A 99 5.91 -21.11 9.18
C TYR A 99 6.33 -20.11 8.10
N THR A 100 5.78 -20.27 6.89
CA THR A 100 6.08 -19.39 5.74
C THR A 100 5.74 -17.92 5.98
N TRP A 101 4.84 -17.65 6.92
CA TRP A 101 4.38 -16.31 7.27
C TRP A 101 5.29 -15.55 8.24
N ILE A 102 6.25 -16.23 8.88
CA ILE A 102 7.03 -15.62 9.95
C ILE A 102 8.12 -14.70 9.39
N GLU A 103 8.25 -13.53 9.97
CA GLU A 103 9.32 -12.57 9.71
C GLU A 103 10.14 -12.37 10.97
N TYR A 104 11.40 -11.96 10.82
CA TYR A 104 12.27 -11.66 11.94
C TYR A 104 12.93 -10.28 11.76
N SER A 105 12.93 -9.49 12.83
CA SER A 105 13.69 -8.23 12.93
C SER A 105 14.92 -8.46 13.78
N GLU A 106 16.10 -8.23 13.18
CA GLU A 106 17.38 -8.25 13.90
C GLU A 106 17.48 -7.10 14.88
N PHE A 107 16.98 -5.92 14.48
CA PHE A 107 17.04 -4.71 15.30
C PHE A 107 16.25 -4.87 16.59
N LYS A 108 15.06 -5.49 16.53
CA LYS A 108 14.22 -5.71 17.71
C LYS A 108 14.48 -7.05 18.40
N ASP A 109 15.22 -7.98 17.82
CA ASP A 109 15.25 -9.40 18.21
C ASP A 109 13.82 -9.92 18.47
N ALA A 110 12.97 -9.87 17.43
CA ALA A 110 11.57 -10.24 17.55
C ALA A 110 11.00 -10.81 16.26
N ALA A 111 10.02 -11.71 16.41
CA ALA A 111 9.30 -12.32 15.31
C ALA A 111 7.97 -11.60 15.05
N TYR A 112 7.60 -11.50 13.77
CA TYR A 112 6.40 -10.85 13.27
C TYR A 112 5.67 -11.77 12.29
N CYS A 113 4.43 -11.43 11.95
CA CYS A 113 3.65 -12.12 10.94
C CYS A 113 3.41 -11.23 9.72
N PHE A 114 3.88 -11.69 8.57
CA PHE A 114 3.78 -10.98 7.30
C PHE A 114 2.32 -10.73 6.88
N HIS A 115 1.51 -11.79 6.86
CA HIS A 115 0.11 -11.72 6.43
C HIS A 115 -0.72 -10.83 7.36
N CYS A 116 -0.53 -10.96 8.68
CA CYS A 116 -1.22 -10.12 9.64
C CYS A 116 -0.79 -8.66 9.56
N PHE A 117 0.48 -8.35 9.28
CA PHE A 117 0.90 -6.97 9.06
C PHE A 117 0.18 -6.33 7.87
N LEU A 118 0.01 -7.07 6.76
CA LEU A 118 -0.58 -6.54 5.54
C LEU A 118 -2.11 -6.38 5.61
N PHE A 119 -2.80 -7.36 6.22
CA PHE A 119 -4.26 -7.51 6.09
C PHE A 119 -5.03 -7.47 7.42
N LYS A 120 -4.38 -7.16 8.55
CA LYS A 120 -5.09 -6.94 9.82
C LYS A 120 -6.09 -5.80 9.67
N GLN A 121 -7.37 -6.10 9.86
CA GLN A 121 -8.42 -5.10 9.87
C GLN A 121 -8.53 -4.41 11.25
N PRO A 122 -8.68 -3.08 11.30
CA PRO A 122 -8.94 -2.36 12.55
C PRO A 122 -10.35 -2.68 13.08
N GLY A 123 -10.52 -2.73 14.40
CA GLY A 123 -11.85 -2.82 15.04
C GLY A 123 -12.34 -4.22 15.46
N ARG A 124 -11.56 -5.28 15.27
CA ARG A 124 -11.81 -6.54 15.99
C ARG A 124 -11.33 -6.41 17.44
N VAL A 125 -12.09 -6.95 18.39
CA VAL A 125 -11.90 -6.78 19.83
C VAL A 125 -10.42 -6.92 20.22
N GLU A 126 -9.85 -5.83 20.72
CA GLU A 126 -8.46 -5.76 21.17
C GLU A 126 -8.32 -6.51 22.49
N HIS A 127 -8.15 -7.83 22.43
CA HIS A 127 -7.75 -8.59 23.61
C HIS A 127 -6.23 -8.48 23.83
N PHE A 128 -5.79 -8.69 25.08
CA PHE A 128 -4.38 -8.62 25.44
C PHE A 128 -3.54 -9.58 24.58
N GLY A 129 -2.43 -9.08 24.00
CA GLY A 129 -1.55 -9.86 23.13
C GLY A 129 -1.91 -9.85 21.64
N TYR A 130 -2.97 -9.15 21.24
CA TYR A 130 -3.47 -9.11 19.85
C TYR A 130 -2.49 -8.48 18.84
N GLU A 131 -1.62 -7.57 19.28
CA GLU A 131 -0.65 -6.88 18.42
C GLU A 131 0.78 -7.44 18.52
N VAL A 132 0.96 -8.57 19.19
CA VAL A 132 2.30 -9.13 19.44
C VAL A 132 3.01 -9.46 18.12
N PHE A 133 2.31 -9.98 17.12
CA PHE A 133 2.93 -10.34 15.84
C PHE A 133 2.91 -9.23 14.78
N THR A 134 2.34 -8.06 15.07
CA THR A 134 2.23 -6.95 14.09
C THR A 134 2.97 -5.69 14.52
N LYS A 135 2.88 -5.31 15.80
CA LYS A 135 3.50 -4.09 16.34
C LYS A 135 4.55 -4.39 17.39
N GLY A 136 4.20 -5.22 18.39
CA GLY A 136 5.05 -5.48 19.55
C GLY A 136 6.30 -6.33 19.24
N GLY A 137 6.16 -7.29 18.34
CA GLY A 137 7.15 -8.34 18.11
C GLY A 137 7.06 -9.45 19.16
N TYR A 138 7.02 -10.70 18.72
CA TYR A 138 7.07 -11.87 19.59
C TYR A 138 8.52 -12.17 19.99
N LYS A 139 8.79 -12.29 21.29
CA LYS A 139 10.13 -12.54 21.85
C LYS A 139 10.21 -13.72 22.82
N ASN A 140 9.09 -14.36 23.14
CA ASN A 140 9.08 -15.43 24.13
C ASN A 140 9.56 -16.76 23.51
N TRP A 141 10.87 -16.86 23.34
CA TRP A 141 11.54 -18.00 22.71
C TRP A 141 11.35 -19.32 23.48
N LYS A 142 11.14 -19.26 24.80
CA LYS A 142 10.90 -20.43 25.64
C LYS A 142 9.61 -21.16 25.27
N SER A 143 8.56 -20.42 24.94
CA SER A 143 7.25 -20.97 24.58
C SER A 143 6.92 -20.81 23.11
N ALA A 144 7.91 -20.57 22.25
CA ALA A 144 7.70 -20.26 20.84
C ALA A 144 6.92 -21.33 20.08
N SER A 145 7.14 -22.61 20.35
CA SER A 145 6.38 -23.70 19.72
C SER A 145 4.88 -23.56 19.95
N ASN A 146 4.46 -23.25 21.17
CA ASN A 146 3.05 -23.02 21.50
C ASN A 146 2.60 -21.65 21.00
N GLY A 147 3.37 -20.59 21.24
CA GLY A 147 3.00 -19.22 20.86
C GLY A 147 2.80 -19.04 19.36
N LEU A 148 3.62 -19.67 18.52
CA LEU A 148 3.47 -19.64 17.06
C LEU A 148 2.25 -20.46 16.62
N LYS A 149 1.99 -21.61 17.25
CA LYS A 149 0.79 -22.42 16.99
C LYS A 149 -0.49 -21.70 17.41
N ASP A 150 -0.49 -21.08 18.58
CA ASP A 150 -1.62 -20.33 19.14
C ASP A 150 -1.92 -19.08 18.31
N HIS A 151 -0.88 -18.44 17.75
CA HIS A 151 -1.06 -17.35 16.79
C HIS A 151 -1.82 -17.78 15.54
N VAL A 152 -1.45 -18.92 14.94
CA VAL A 152 -2.18 -19.48 13.80
C VAL A 152 -3.61 -19.81 14.22
N GLY A 153 -3.79 -20.42 15.40
CA GLY A 153 -5.10 -20.72 15.96
C GLY A 153 -5.96 -21.64 15.08
N GLY A 154 -7.28 -21.58 15.26
CA GLY A 154 -8.24 -22.35 14.46
C GLY A 154 -8.72 -21.62 13.20
N HIS A 155 -9.65 -22.23 12.44
CA HIS A 155 -10.14 -21.73 11.14
C HIS A 155 -10.67 -20.29 11.12
N GLY A 156 -11.21 -19.81 12.23
CA GLY A 156 -11.73 -18.44 12.40
C GLY A 156 -10.73 -17.45 13.00
N SER A 157 -9.47 -17.85 13.20
CA SER A 157 -8.45 -16.99 13.76
C SER A 157 -8.18 -15.78 12.86
N MET A 158 -7.66 -14.72 13.47
CA MET A 158 -7.24 -13.52 12.73
C MET A 158 -6.15 -13.86 11.70
N HIS A 159 -5.21 -14.75 12.06
CA HIS A 159 -4.15 -15.20 11.15
C HIS A 159 -4.73 -15.83 9.89
N ASN A 160 -5.63 -16.82 10.03
CA ASN A 160 -6.23 -17.51 8.90
C ASN A 160 -7.14 -16.58 8.07
N SER A 161 -7.79 -15.60 8.70
CA SER A 161 -8.51 -14.55 7.97
C SER A 161 -7.57 -13.67 7.14
N CYS A 162 -6.41 -13.29 7.68
CA CYS A 162 -5.41 -12.50 6.94
C CYS A 162 -4.77 -13.31 5.81
N MET A 163 -4.55 -14.62 6.02
CA MET A 163 -4.06 -15.53 4.99
C MET A 163 -5.04 -15.63 3.82
N LYS A 164 -6.34 -15.81 4.11
CA LYS A 164 -7.38 -15.78 3.06
C LYS A 164 -7.39 -14.47 2.29
N HIS A 165 -7.30 -13.32 2.98
CA HIS A 165 -7.22 -12.03 2.31
C HIS A 165 -5.98 -11.88 1.44
N TYR A 166 -4.82 -12.40 1.87
CA TYR A 166 -3.61 -12.44 1.07
C TYR A 166 -3.76 -13.32 -0.18
N ASP A 167 -4.36 -14.50 -0.03
CA ASP A 167 -4.61 -15.42 -1.14
C ASP A 167 -5.58 -14.81 -2.16
N ASP A 168 -6.70 -14.25 -1.69
CA ASP A 168 -7.68 -13.55 -2.54
C ASP A 168 -7.03 -12.38 -3.30
N TYR A 169 -6.19 -11.61 -2.60
CA TYR A 169 -5.47 -10.48 -3.18
C TYR A 169 -4.48 -10.93 -4.28
N ASN A 170 -3.73 -12.00 -4.04
CA ASN A 170 -2.81 -12.56 -5.03
C ASN A 170 -3.54 -13.18 -6.22
N ASN A 171 -4.64 -13.88 -5.97
CA ASN A 171 -5.46 -14.49 -7.01
C ASN A 171 -6.09 -13.43 -7.91
N GLN A 172 -6.58 -12.32 -7.35
CA GLN A 172 -7.07 -11.20 -8.14
C GLN A 172 -5.97 -10.63 -9.05
N ARG A 173 -4.73 -10.55 -8.56
CA ARG A 173 -3.58 -10.09 -9.34
C ARG A 173 -3.29 -11.00 -10.54
N GLN A 174 -3.36 -12.32 -10.34
CA GLN A 174 -3.23 -13.31 -11.43
C GLN A 174 -4.43 -13.28 -12.39
N SER A 175 -5.62 -12.95 -11.87
CA SER A 175 -6.87 -12.93 -12.63
C SER A 175 -6.95 -11.78 -13.63
N ILE A 176 -6.30 -10.62 -13.39
CA ILE A 176 -6.19 -9.54 -14.38
C ILE A 176 -5.51 -10.04 -15.66
N GLU A 177 -4.56 -10.97 -15.54
CA GLU A 177 -3.88 -11.60 -16.68
C GLU A 177 -4.62 -12.81 -17.27
N THR A 178 -5.52 -13.49 -16.52
CA THR A 178 -5.86 -14.87 -16.88
C THR A 178 -7.32 -15.33 -16.81
N GLN A 179 -8.32 -14.64 -16.23
CA GLN A 179 -9.68 -15.23 -16.20
C GLN A 179 -10.85 -14.26 -15.97
N GLY A 180 -11.96 -14.49 -16.69
CA GLY A 180 -13.19 -13.70 -16.73
C GLY A 180 -13.95 -13.60 -15.41
N MET A 181 -13.51 -12.69 -14.54
CA MET A 181 -14.24 -12.26 -13.33
C MET A 181 -15.04 -10.97 -13.56
N ALA A 182 -15.96 -10.69 -12.63
CA ALA A 182 -16.81 -9.51 -12.65
C ALA A 182 -15.99 -8.21 -12.78
N PHE A 183 -16.35 -7.39 -13.77
CA PHE A 183 -15.73 -6.10 -14.03
C PHE A 183 -15.84 -5.14 -12.82
N ARG A 184 -16.95 -5.28 -12.06
CA ARG A 184 -17.30 -4.46 -10.90
C ARG A 184 -17.05 -5.19 -9.58
N GLY A 185 -16.45 -4.49 -8.62
CA GLY A 185 -16.27 -5.00 -7.25
C GLY A 185 -17.53 -4.86 -6.38
N HIS A 186 -17.69 -5.72 -5.37
CA HIS A 186 -18.78 -5.57 -4.38
C HIS A 186 -18.56 -4.34 -3.47
N ASN A 187 -17.30 -3.95 -3.25
CA ASN A 187 -16.91 -2.74 -2.52
C ASN A 187 -15.74 -2.06 -3.25
N GLU A 188 -16.02 -0.94 -3.92
CA GLU A 188 -15.04 -0.20 -4.74
C GLU A 188 -14.42 0.99 -4.00
N SER A 189 -14.59 1.06 -2.68
CA SER A 189 -13.95 2.10 -1.86
C SER A 189 -12.42 2.02 -1.96
N LEU A 190 -11.74 3.16 -1.82
CA LEU A 190 -10.28 3.25 -1.81
C LEU A 190 -9.64 2.38 -0.71
N THR A 191 -10.38 2.13 0.37
CA THR A 191 -9.96 1.31 1.50
C THR A 191 -10.23 -0.19 1.31
N SER A 192 -10.96 -0.56 0.26
CA SER A 192 -11.26 -1.95 -0.02
C SER A 192 -10.00 -2.69 -0.46
N LEU A 193 -9.75 -3.84 0.16
CA LEU A 193 -8.69 -4.76 -0.26
C LEU A 193 -8.98 -5.38 -1.63
N ASN A 194 -10.26 -5.43 -2.02
CA ASN A 194 -10.71 -5.89 -3.33
C ASN A 194 -11.70 -4.87 -3.90
N LYS A 195 -11.15 -3.86 -4.58
CA LYS A 195 -11.90 -2.77 -5.21
C LYS A 195 -12.45 -3.10 -6.61
N GLY A 196 -12.31 -4.36 -7.05
CA GLY A 196 -12.77 -4.82 -8.37
C GLY A 196 -11.82 -4.51 -9.53
N ASN A 197 -12.00 -5.22 -10.64
CA ASN A 197 -11.10 -5.19 -11.80
C ASN A 197 -11.08 -3.83 -12.52
N PHE A 198 -12.22 -3.14 -12.62
CA PHE A 198 -12.27 -1.82 -13.23
C PHE A 198 -11.35 -0.81 -12.55
N ARG A 199 -11.39 -0.74 -11.22
CA ARG A 199 -10.56 0.18 -10.43
C ARG A 199 -9.07 -0.12 -10.57
N GLU A 200 -8.71 -1.40 -10.61
CA GLU A 200 -7.34 -1.85 -10.88
C GLU A 200 -6.84 -1.38 -12.26
N ILE A 201 -7.66 -1.57 -13.30
CA ILE A 201 -7.33 -1.12 -14.66
C ILE A 201 -7.18 0.41 -14.69
N VAL A 202 -8.11 1.16 -14.10
CA VAL A 202 -8.04 2.62 -14.06
C VAL A 202 -6.76 3.09 -13.37
N ASP A 203 -6.43 2.54 -12.20
CA ASP A 203 -5.22 2.92 -11.47
C ASP A 203 -3.94 2.55 -12.25
N TRP A 204 -3.94 1.43 -12.97
CA TRP A 204 -2.85 1.05 -13.89
C TRP A 204 -2.73 2.05 -15.04
N VAL A 205 -3.83 2.41 -15.72
CA VAL A 205 -3.80 3.36 -16.84
C VAL A 205 -3.33 4.74 -16.37
N LYS A 206 -3.79 5.22 -15.20
CA LYS A 206 -3.30 6.47 -14.60
C LYS A 206 -1.79 6.47 -14.37
N SER A 207 -1.24 5.34 -13.96
CA SER A 207 0.20 5.21 -13.71
C SER A 207 1.03 5.19 -14.99
N ASN A 208 0.43 4.83 -16.14
CA ASN A 208 1.09 4.74 -17.44
C ASN A 208 0.77 5.90 -18.39
N ASN A 209 -0.25 6.72 -18.09
CA ASN A 209 -0.71 7.80 -18.95
C ASN A 209 -1.09 9.04 -18.12
N GLU A 210 -0.28 10.09 -18.23
CA GLU A 210 -0.48 11.35 -17.51
C GLU A 210 -1.78 12.07 -17.87
N GLN A 211 -2.22 11.98 -19.13
CA GLN A 211 -3.48 12.61 -19.56
C GLN A 211 -4.69 11.96 -18.87
N VAL A 212 -4.65 10.63 -18.72
CA VAL A 212 -5.72 9.90 -18.01
C VAL A 212 -5.67 10.22 -16.51
N ARG A 213 -4.47 10.26 -15.91
CA ARG A 213 -4.30 10.70 -14.51
C ARG A 213 -4.91 12.08 -14.27
N ASP A 214 -4.50 13.05 -15.08
CA ASP A 214 -4.95 14.43 -14.99
C ASP A 214 -6.47 14.57 -15.22
N ALA A 215 -7.03 13.83 -16.18
CA ALA A 215 -8.47 13.85 -16.42
C ALA A 215 -9.28 13.36 -15.21
N PHE A 216 -8.79 12.34 -14.52
CA PHE A 216 -9.44 11.83 -13.31
C PHE A 216 -9.19 12.69 -12.07
N ASP A 217 -7.98 13.24 -11.91
CA ASP A 217 -7.59 13.97 -10.71
C ASP A 217 -8.09 15.42 -10.73
N ARG A 218 -8.34 16.00 -11.92
CA ARG A 218 -8.98 17.32 -12.09
C ARG A 218 -10.51 17.27 -12.05
N CYS A 219 -11.12 16.08 -12.07
CA CYS A 219 -12.58 15.96 -12.00
C CYS A 219 -13.08 16.20 -10.56
N ALA A 220 -14.35 16.57 -10.42
CA ALA A 220 -14.97 16.76 -9.10
C ALA A 220 -14.79 15.50 -8.23
N LYS A 221 -14.74 15.66 -6.91
CA LYS A 221 -14.48 14.57 -5.94
C LYS A 221 -15.36 13.31 -6.13
N ASP A 222 -16.53 13.47 -6.77
CA ASP A 222 -17.50 12.41 -7.02
C ASP A 222 -17.35 11.71 -8.39
N CYS A 223 -16.47 12.19 -9.27
CA CYS A 223 -16.15 11.58 -10.58
C CYS A 223 -15.32 10.30 -10.45
N THR A 224 -15.82 9.33 -9.70
CA THR A 224 -15.11 8.09 -9.40
C THR A 224 -15.30 7.02 -10.48
N MET A 225 -16.24 7.25 -11.41
CA MET A 225 -16.64 6.35 -12.50
C MET A 225 -17.08 4.96 -12.01
N ILE A 226 -17.52 4.84 -10.75
CA ILE A 226 -17.94 3.57 -10.11
C ILE A 226 -19.44 3.27 -10.28
N CYS A 227 -20.19 4.16 -10.93
CA CYS A 227 -21.60 3.92 -11.21
C CYS A 227 -21.74 2.70 -12.13
N SER A 228 -22.73 1.84 -11.84
CA SER A 228 -22.95 0.61 -12.60
C SER A 228 -23.18 0.87 -14.08
N ASP A 229 -23.85 1.95 -14.45
CA ASP A 229 -24.17 2.23 -15.84
C ASP A 229 -22.94 2.69 -16.61
N ILE A 230 -22.13 3.57 -16.00
CA ILE A 230 -20.86 4.03 -16.56
C ILE A 230 -19.90 2.85 -16.80
N GLN A 231 -19.79 1.93 -15.83
CA GLN A 231 -18.90 0.77 -15.97
C GLN A 231 -19.38 -0.20 -17.06
N LYS A 232 -20.70 -0.38 -17.24
CA LYS A 232 -21.26 -1.19 -18.32
C LYS A 232 -20.97 -0.55 -19.69
N ASP A 233 -21.21 0.75 -19.83
CA ASP A 233 -20.95 1.47 -21.07
C ASP A 233 -19.48 1.39 -21.49
N PHE A 234 -18.58 1.51 -20.52
CA PHE A 234 -17.15 1.34 -20.75
C PHE A 234 -16.82 -0.09 -21.22
N ALA A 235 -17.32 -1.12 -20.53
CA ALA A 235 -17.11 -2.51 -20.89
C ALA A 235 -17.66 -2.83 -22.30
N THR A 236 -18.84 -2.31 -22.65
CA THR A 236 -19.43 -2.44 -23.99
C THR A 236 -18.58 -1.77 -25.06
N SER A 237 -18.06 -0.57 -24.77
CA SER A 237 -17.18 0.15 -25.70
C SER A 237 -15.88 -0.62 -25.97
N CYS A 238 -15.25 -1.18 -24.94
CA CYS A 238 -14.07 -2.04 -25.10
C CYS A 238 -14.38 -3.30 -25.90
N ALA A 239 -15.52 -3.96 -25.63
CA ALA A 239 -15.93 -5.15 -26.37
C ALA A 239 -16.12 -4.87 -27.86
N HIS A 240 -16.72 -3.72 -28.20
CA HIS A 240 -16.92 -3.31 -29.59
C HIS A 240 -15.59 -3.05 -30.33
N GLU A 241 -14.59 -2.51 -29.65
CA GLU A 241 -13.31 -2.19 -30.29
C GLU A 241 -12.45 -3.44 -30.56
N VAL A 242 -12.53 -4.47 -29.70
CA VAL A 242 -11.80 -5.74 -29.89
C VAL A 242 -12.41 -6.61 -30.99
N ILE A 243 -13.69 -6.43 -31.33
CA ILE A 243 -14.40 -7.21 -32.35
C ILE A 243 -14.19 -6.64 -33.78
N LYS A 244 -13.58 -5.45 -33.92
CA LYS A 244 -13.19 -4.86 -35.22
C LYS A 244 -11.87 -5.41 -35.72
#